data_AF-A0AA38MXN7-F1
#
_entry.id   AF-A0AA38MXN7-F1
#
_cell.length_a   1.000
_cell.length_b   1.000
_cell.length_c   1.000
_cell.angle_alpha   90.00
_cell.angle_beta   90.00
_cell.angle_gamma   90.00
#
_symmetry.space_group_name_H-M   'P 1'
#
loop_
_entity.id
_entity.type
_entity.pdbx_description
1 polymer ?
#
loop_
_entity_poly.entity_id
_entity_poly.type
_entity_poly.pdbx_seq_one_letter_code
_entity_poly.pdbx_strand_id
1 'polypeptide(L)'
;MSSVFEITEPIATHPAPALYVPVHKRTTSRGGASSRSTTPTSEHESSIESSLLPIYSIQDLLMLAESPMTYSSAEQRDHLKDVAPEILLGRRQRKALEHQRHVWRAKRAETLRSTRKASRETEAREEHDRRNELEGSQDADDIFCGISLATRTYRDGMNNEG
;
A
#
# COMPACT_ATOMS: atom_id res chain seq x y z
N MET A 1 38.81 -70.27 29.86
CA MET A 1 37.49 -69.60 29.85
C MET A 1 37.41 -68.88 28.52
N SER A 2 36.51 -69.34 27.64
CA SER A 2 36.48 -68.97 26.22
C SER A 2 35.83 -67.60 26.02
N SER A 3 36.52 -66.72 25.31
CA SER A 3 36.10 -65.36 24.95
C SER A 3 35.15 -65.43 23.75
N VAL A 4 33.91 -65.01 23.95
CA VAL A 4 32.89 -64.88 22.89
C VAL A 4 32.97 -63.46 22.34
N PHE A 5 33.45 -63.31 21.11
CA PHE A 5 33.36 -62.04 20.38
C PHE A 5 31.98 -61.98 19.71
N GLU A 6 31.15 -61.05 20.18
CA GLU A 6 29.87 -60.71 19.57
C GLU A 6 30.12 -59.83 18.34
N ILE A 7 29.84 -60.35 17.15
CA ILE A 7 29.91 -59.61 15.88
C ILE A 7 28.53 -59.00 15.67
N THR A 8 28.41 -57.70 15.92
CA THR A 8 27.19 -56.92 15.61
C THR A 8 27.22 -56.53 14.13
N GLU A 9 26.27 -57.03 13.34
CA GLU A 9 26.13 -56.66 11.94
C GLU A 9 25.58 -55.23 11.77
N PRO A 10 26.05 -54.45 10.78
CA PRO A 10 25.51 -53.13 10.49
C PRO A 10 24.14 -53.26 9.78
N ILE A 11 23.11 -52.75 10.45
CA ILE A 11 21.76 -52.61 9.89
C ILE A 11 21.83 -51.69 8.66
N ALA A 12 21.61 -52.26 7.48
CA ALA A 12 21.45 -51.54 6.23
C ALA A 12 20.28 -50.57 6.34
N THR A 13 20.60 -49.30 6.59
CA THR A 13 19.62 -48.22 6.65
C THR A 13 19.24 -47.88 5.21
N HIS A 14 18.08 -48.38 4.76
CA HIS A 14 17.54 -48.02 3.45
C HIS A 14 17.30 -46.49 3.38
N PRO A 15 17.82 -45.79 2.36
CA PRO A 15 17.51 -44.38 2.18
C PRO A 15 16.03 -44.21 1.88
N ALA A 16 15.33 -43.43 2.70
CA ALA A 16 13.94 -43.05 2.47
C ALA A 16 13.80 -42.37 1.09
N PRO A 17 12.67 -42.56 0.38
CA PRO A 17 12.45 -41.95 -0.93
C PRO A 17 12.56 -40.43 -0.82
N ALA A 18 13.58 -39.86 -1.44
CA ALA A 18 13.79 -38.42 -1.48
C ALA A 18 12.58 -37.78 -2.18
N LEU A 19 11.77 -37.05 -1.42
CA LEU A 19 10.71 -36.20 -1.94
C LEU A 19 11.35 -35.19 -2.89
N TYR A 20 11.08 -35.34 -4.19
CA TYR A 20 11.47 -34.36 -5.19
C TYR A 20 10.77 -33.04 -4.86
N VAL A 21 11.54 -32.09 -4.32
CA VAL A 21 11.08 -30.72 -4.09
C VAL A 21 11.47 -29.91 -5.33
N PRO A 22 10.51 -29.40 -6.13
CA PRO A 22 10.82 -28.60 -7.30
C PRO A 22 11.63 -27.35 -6.92
N VAL A 23 12.93 -27.38 -7.21
CA VAL A 23 13.82 -26.24 -6.98
C VAL A 23 13.57 -25.20 -8.07
N HIS A 24 12.70 -24.23 -7.79
CA HIS A 24 12.54 -23.07 -8.67
C HIS A 24 13.80 -22.21 -8.60
N LYS A 25 14.52 -22.13 -9.72
CA LYS A 25 15.64 -21.21 -9.91
C LYS A 25 15.10 -19.78 -9.85
N ARG A 26 15.35 -19.07 -8.75
CA ARG A 26 15.05 -17.63 -8.65
C ARG A 26 16.00 -16.87 -9.56
N THR A 27 15.50 -16.37 -10.68
CA THR A 27 16.15 -15.28 -11.41
C THR A 27 16.13 -14.06 -10.49
N THR A 28 17.30 -13.46 -10.25
CA THR A 28 17.43 -12.26 -9.42
C THR A 28 16.90 -11.05 -10.18
N SER A 29 15.58 -10.92 -10.29
CA SER A 29 14.96 -9.62 -10.56
C SER A 29 14.83 -8.87 -9.24
N ARG A 30 15.80 -7.98 -9.04
CA ARG A 30 15.74 -6.73 -8.29
C ARG A 30 14.31 -6.29 -7.93
N GLY A 31 13.99 -6.30 -6.64
CA GLY A 31 12.83 -5.59 -6.07
C GLY A 31 11.72 -6.49 -5.54
N GLY A 32 11.82 -6.89 -4.27
CA GLY A 32 10.71 -7.51 -3.56
C GLY A 32 11.16 -7.96 -2.18
N ALA A 33 10.73 -7.25 -1.14
CA ALA A 33 11.04 -7.50 0.25
C ALA A 33 10.72 -8.97 0.63
N SER A 34 11.75 -9.80 0.61
CA SER A 34 11.70 -11.14 1.17
C SER A 34 11.78 -10.98 2.67
N SER A 35 10.61 -10.92 3.32
CA SER A 35 10.47 -11.08 4.78
C SER A 35 10.94 -12.48 5.17
N ARG A 36 12.27 -12.64 5.24
CA ARG A 36 12.90 -13.75 5.92
C ARG A 36 12.55 -13.60 7.39
N SER A 37 11.73 -14.52 7.90
CA SER A 37 11.55 -14.73 9.33
C SER A 37 12.91 -15.04 9.94
N THR A 38 13.56 -14.04 10.52
CA THR A 38 14.72 -14.24 11.39
C THR A 38 14.18 -14.82 12.69
N THR A 39 14.32 -16.14 12.85
CA THR A 39 14.23 -16.76 14.17
C THR A 39 15.14 -15.98 15.11
N PRO A 40 14.64 -15.40 16.21
CA PRO A 40 15.51 -14.74 17.16
C PRO A 40 16.31 -15.83 17.90
N THR A 41 17.55 -16.04 17.50
CA THR A 41 18.56 -16.69 18.33
C THR A 41 18.98 -15.68 19.40
N SER A 42 18.12 -15.53 20.40
CA SER A 42 18.42 -14.76 21.61
C SER A 42 19.40 -15.59 22.45
N GLU A 43 20.71 -15.36 22.29
CA GLU A 43 21.74 -15.81 23.23
C GLU A 43 21.80 -14.90 24.47
N HIS A 44 20.69 -14.25 24.84
CA HIS A 44 20.57 -13.73 26.19
C HIS A 44 20.42 -14.93 27.13
N GLU A 45 21.54 -15.33 27.72
CA GLU A 45 21.55 -15.81 29.10
C GLU A 45 20.90 -14.73 29.96
N SER A 46 19.57 -14.70 29.98
CA SER A 46 18.84 -14.09 31.07
C SER A 46 19.26 -14.87 32.31
N SER A 47 20.28 -14.39 32.99
CA SER A 47 20.47 -14.63 34.42
C SER A 47 19.25 -14.02 35.09
N ILE A 48 18.17 -14.79 35.07
CA ILE A 48 17.03 -14.54 35.91
C ILE A 48 17.61 -14.83 37.29
N GLU A 49 18.12 -13.80 37.98
CA GLU A 49 18.07 -13.80 39.44
C GLU A 49 16.64 -14.21 39.74
N SER A 50 16.47 -15.48 40.16
CA SER A 50 15.18 -16.10 40.41
C SER A 50 14.53 -15.31 41.54
N SER A 51 13.89 -14.20 41.18
CA SER A 51 13.07 -13.41 42.07
C SER A 51 12.10 -14.40 42.70
N LEU A 52 12.00 -14.35 44.03
CA LEU A 52 11.22 -15.18 44.95
C LEU A 52 9.70 -15.15 44.69
N LEU A 53 9.28 -15.09 43.43
CA LEU A 53 7.91 -15.14 43.02
C LEU A 53 7.41 -16.57 43.28
N PRO A 54 6.26 -16.70 43.93
CA PRO A 54 5.65 -18.00 44.14
C PRO A 54 5.38 -18.66 42.77
N ILE A 55 5.85 -19.90 42.62
CA ILE A 55 5.53 -20.74 41.48
C ILE A 55 4.12 -21.29 41.72
N TYR A 56 3.15 -20.82 40.94
CA TYR A 56 1.78 -21.29 41.00
C TYR A 56 1.61 -22.59 40.21
N SER A 57 0.89 -23.56 40.78
CA SER A 57 0.49 -24.76 40.06
C SER A 57 -0.61 -24.46 39.04
N ILE A 58 -0.85 -25.37 38.09
CA ILE A 58 -1.93 -25.22 37.10
C ILE A 58 -3.28 -25.06 37.82
N GLN A 59 -3.49 -25.81 38.90
CA GLN A 59 -4.72 -25.75 39.70
C GLN A 59 -4.90 -24.37 40.33
N ASP A 60 -3.82 -23.78 40.85
CA ASP A 60 -3.87 -22.43 41.44
C ASP A 60 -4.23 -21.38 40.38
N LEU A 61 -3.67 -21.49 39.18
CA LEU A 61 -3.99 -20.60 38.07
C LEU A 61 -5.45 -20.71 37.63
N LEU A 62 -6.01 -21.92 37.60
CA LEU A 62 -7.42 -22.14 37.28
C LEU A 62 -8.35 -21.57 38.36
N MET A 63 -8.03 -21.75 39.64
CA MET A 63 -8.80 -21.13 40.73
C MET A 63 -8.74 -19.59 40.66
N LEU A 64 -7.57 -19.02 40.37
CA LEU A 64 -7.43 -17.58 40.20
C LEU A 64 -8.23 -17.06 39.01
N ALA A 65 -8.36 -17.84 37.93
CA ALA A 65 -9.15 -17.46 36.76
C ALA A 65 -10.64 -17.24 37.08
N GLU A 66 -11.19 -17.98 38.04
CA GLU A 66 -12.57 -17.85 38.51
C GLU A 66 -12.79 -16.64 39.45
N SER A 67 -11.71 -16.00 39.92
CA SER A 67 -11.79 -14.84 40.81
C SER A 67 -12.47 -13.65 40.12
N PRO A 68 -13.37 -12.92 40.81
CA PRO A 68 -14.01 -11.72 40.25
C PRO A 68 -13.01 -10.63 39.85
N MET A 69 -11.78 -10.69 40.36
CA MET A 69 -10.71 -9.74 40.04
C MET A 69 -10.12 -9.92 38.64
N THR A 70 -10.34 -11.07 37.99
CA THR A 70 -9.83 -11.30 36.62
C THR A 70 -10.72 -10.67 35.56
N TYR A 71 -11.97 -10.33 35.91
CA TYR A 71 -12.85 -9.62 35.00
C TYR A 71 -12.45 -8.14 34.93
N SER A 72 -12.06 -7.70 33.74
CA SER A 72 -11.87 -6.30 33.42
C SER A 72 -13.13 -5.48 33.72
N SER A 73 -12.98 -4.32 34.36
CA SER A 73 -14.10 -3.40 34.60
C SER A 73 -14.76 -2.94 33.29
N ALA A 74 -16.02 -2.52 33.36
CA ALA A 74 -16.73 -2.01 32.18
C ALA A 74 -15.99 -0.84 31.52
N GLU A 75 -15.46 0.09 32.33
CA GLU A 75 -14.66 1.22 31.87
C GLU A 75 -13.39 0.78 31.13
N GLN A 76 -12.69 -0.23 31.66
CA GLN A 76 -11.49 -0.77 31.00
C GLN A 76 -11.82 -1.45 29.68
N ARG A 77 -12.96 -2.15 29.61
CA ARG A 77 -13.45 -2.74 28.37
C ARG A 77 -13.82 -1.67 27.34
N ASP A 78 -14.44 -0.59 27.76
CA ASP A 78 -14.81 0.51 26.88
C ASP A 78 -13.56 1.23 26.34
N HIS A 79 -12.58 1.50 27.20
CA HIS A 79 -11.28 2.01 26.76
C HIS A 79 -10.59 1.07 25.76
N LEU A 80 -10.66 -0.25 25.96
CA LEU A 80 -10.14 -1.24 25.00
C LEU A 80 -10.88 -1.22 23.66
N LYS A 81 -12.18 -0.90 23.62
CA LYS A 81 -12.92 -0.73 22.36
C LYS A 81 -12.39 0.46 21.57
N ASP A 82 -12.00 1.53 22.24
CA ASP A 82 -11.49 2.74 21.60
C ASP A 82 -10.04 2.56 21.13
N VAL A 83 -9.19 1.95 21.95
CA VAL A 83 -7.76 1.83 21.67
C VAL A 83 -7.42 0.64 20.78
N ALA A 84 -8.05 -0.52 21.00
CA ALA A 84 -7.72 -1.77 20.33
C ALA A 84 -8.97 -2.64 20.03
N PRO A 85 -9.92 -2.12 19.23
CA PRO A 85 -11.16 -2.83 18.92
C PRO A 85 -10.92 -4.22 18.29
N GLU A 86 -9.82 -4.40 17.56
CA GLU A 86 -9.45 -5.68 16.94
C GLU A 86 -9.18 -6.82 17.94
N ILE A 87 -8.84 -6.50 19.19
CA ILE A 87 -8.58 -7.51 20.22
C ILE A 87 -9.90 -8.04 20.78
N LEU A 88 -10.90 -7.15 20.92
CA LEU A 88 -12.22 -7.51 21.44
C LEU A 88 -13.10 -8.18 20.39
N LEU A 89 -12.87 -7.90 19.11
CA LEU A 89 -13.70 -8.41 18.03
C LEU A 89 -13.30 -9.83 17.60
N GLY A 90 -14.30 -10.69 17.49
CA GLY A 90 -14.12 -12.03 16.94
C GLY A 90 -13.59 -12.00 15.51
N ARG A 91 -12.91 -13.09 15.08
CA ARG A 91 -12.30 -13.18 13.74
C ARG A 91 -13.26 -12.86 12.60
N ARG A 92 -14.54 -13.27 12.72
CA ARG A 92 -15.59 -12.98 11.72
C ARG A 92 -15.91 -11.49 11.62
N GLN A 93 -16.06 -10.81 12.76
CA GLN A 93 -16.36 -9.37 12.81
C GLN A 93 -15.20 -8.55 12.23
N ARG A 94 -13.95 -8.91 12.56
CA ARG A 94 -12.77 -8.26 12.00
C ARG A 94 -12.72 -8.34 10.47
N LYS A 95 -12.95 -9.52 9.91
CA LYS A 95 -13.00 -9.70 8.45
C LYS A 95 -14.10 -8.87 7.80
N ALA A 96 -15.26 -8.75 8.44
CA ALA A 96 -16.37 -7.95 7.93
C ALA A 96 -16.00 -6.45 7.88
N LEU A 97 -15.40 -5.92 8.95
CA LEU A 97 -14.93 -4.52 8.99
C LEU A 97 -13.81 -4.27 7.97
N GLU A 98 -12.86 -5.20 7.85
CA GLU A 98 -11.79 -5.11 6.86
C GLU A 98 -12.36 -5.09 5.44
N HIS A 99 -13.27 -6.00 5.12
CA HIS A 99 -13.95 -6.02 3.82
C HIS A 99 -14.70 -4.70 3.56
N GLN A 100 -15.47 -4.20 4.53
CA GLN A 100 -16.12 -2.89 4.41
C GLN A 100 -15.10 -1.79 4.13
N ARG A 101 -13.98 -1.75 4.85
CA ARG A 101 -12.92 -0.76 4.64
C ARG A 101 -12.33 -0.84 3.23
N HIS A 102 -12.16 -2.04 2.69
CA HIS A 102 -11.73 -2.23 1.30
C HIS A 102 -12.77 -1.72 0.30
N VAL A 103 -14.05 -2.03 0.50
CA VAL A 103 -15.15 -1.54 -0.35
C VAL A 103 -15.20 -0.01 -0.34
N TRP A 104 -15.12 0.61 0.84
CA TRP A 104 -15.10 2.07 0.98
C TRP A 104 -13.90 2.71 0.27
N ARG A 105 -12.71 2.11 0.39
CA ARG A 105 -11.50 2.58 -0.30
C ARG A 105 -11.62 2.45 -1.82
N ALA A 106 -12.16 1.33 -2.30
CA ALA A 106 -12.39 1.11 -3.73
C ALA A 106 -13.38 2.15 -4.29
N LYS A 107 -14.51 2.36 -3.62
CA LYS A 107 -15.50 3.38 -3.99
C LYS A 107 -14.90 4.79 -4.03
N ARG A 108 -14.09 5.14 -3.04
CA ARG A 108 -13.39 6.44 -3.01
C ARG A 108 -12.36 6.59 -4.13
N ALA A 109 -11.66 5.51 -4.48
CA ALA A 109 -10.71 5.53 -5.59
C ALA A 109 -11.44 5.72 -6.94
N GLU A 110 -12.62 5.12 -7.10
CA GLU A 110 -13.46 5.27 -8.28
C GLU A 110 -13.98 6.70 -8.46
N THR A 111 -14.47 7.34 -7.38
CA THR A 111 -14.91 8.74 -7.46
C THR A 111 -13.76 9.69 -7.81
N LEU A 112 -12.56 9.45 -7.27
CA LEU A 112 -11.36 10.22 -7.65
C LEU A 112 -10.94 10.00 -9.11
N ARG A 113 -11.12 8.80 -9.66
CA ARG A 113 -10.87 8.54 -11.09
C ARG A 113 -11.89 9.23 -11.98
N SER A 114 -13.16 9.20 -11.62
CA SER A 114 -14.24 9.86 -12.37
C SER A 114 -14.03 11.38 -12.42
N THR A 115 -13.73 12.02 -11.29
CA THR A 115 -13.44 13.47 -11.23
C THR A 115 -12.21 13.88 -12.04
N ARG A 116 -11.15 13.05 -12.05
CA ARG A 116 -9.98 13.26 -12.92
C ARG A 116 -10.31 13.13 -14.40
N LYS A 117 -11.23 12.24 -14.76
CA LYS A 117 -11.67 12.09 -16.15
C LYS A 117 -12.50 13.30 -16.60
N ALA A 118 -13.43 13.75 -15.74
CA ALA A 118 -14.26 14.93 -16.01
C ALA A 118 -13.41 16.21 -16.17
N SER A 119 -12.41 16.42 -15.31
CA SER A 119 -11.49 17.57 -15.44
C SER A 119 -10.66 17.54 -16.72
N ARG A 120 -10.18 16.36 -17.15
CA ARG A 120 -9.49 16.23 -18.44
C ARG A 120 -10.40 16.52 -19.64
N GLU A 121 -11.66 16.12 -19.56
CA GLU A 121 -12.64 16.41 -20.63
C GLU A 121 -12.96 17.91 -20.70
N THR A 122 -13.05 18.61 -19.56
CA THR A 122 -13.23 20.07 -19.55
C THR A 122 -12.00 20.81 -20.06
N GLU A 123 -10.79 20.38 -19.67
CA GLU A 123 -9.53 20.97 -20.17
C GLU A 123 -9.39 20.76 -21.69
N ALA A 124 -9.66 19.55 -22.19
CA ALA A 124 -9.59 19.26 -23.62
C ALA A 124 -10.61 20.08 -24.43
N ARG A 125 -11.80 20.32 -23.88
CA ARG A 125 -12.81 21.17 -24.53
C ARG A 125 -12.39 22.64 -24.54
N GLU A 126 -11.87 23.15 -23.44
CA GLU A 126 -11.39 24.54 -23.34
C GLU A 126 -10.19 24.78 -24.29
N GLU A 127 -9.27 23.81 -24.40
CA GLU A 127 -8.15 23.88 -25.35
C GLU A 127 -8.64 23.90 -26.81
N HIS A 128 -9.65 23.09 -27.14
CA HIS A 128 -10.27 23.09 -28.46
C HIS A 128 -10.94 24.43 -28.78
N ASP A 129 -11.67 25.02 -27.83
CA ASP A 129 -12.32 26.32 -28.02
C ASP A 129 -11.28 27.46 -28.22
N ARG A 130 -10.17 27.46 -27.45
CA ARG A 130 -9.07 28.42 -27.66
C ARG A 130 -8.41 28.29 -29.04
N ARG A 131 -8.29 27.08 -29.56
CA ARG A 131 -7.71 26.85 -30.90
C ARG A 131 -8.59 27.42 -32.00
N ASN A 132 -9.91 27.27 -31.88
CA ASN A 132 -10.86 27.84 -32.84
C ASN A 132 -10.83 29.38 -32.86
N GLU A 133 -10.60 30.03 -31.72
CA GLU A 133 -10.49 31.50 -31.67
C GLU A 133 -9.26 32.03 -32.42
N LEU A 134 -8.13 31.30 -32.40
CA LEU A 134 -6.92 31.71 -33.13
C LEU A 134 -7.06 31.55 -34.64
N GLU A 135 -7.74 30.51 -35.12
CA GLU A 135 -7.95 30.28 -36.56
C GLU A 135 -8.99 31.26 -37.15
N GLY A 136 -9.99 31.68 -36.38
CA GLY A 136 -11.01 32.64 -36.86
C GLY A 136 -10.54 34.09 -37.04
N SER A 137 -9.34 34.45 -36.57
CA SER A 137 -8.85 35.83 -36.64
C SER A 137 -7.96 36.11 -37.86
N GLN A 138 -7.62 35.12 -38.68
CA GLN A 138 -6.71 35.30 -39.83
C GLN A 138 -7.40 35.80 -41.11
N ASP A 139 -8.72 35.68 -41.23
CA ASP A 139 -9.46 36.09 -42.44
C ASP A 139 -9.89 37.58 -42.44
N ALA A 140 -9.70 38.31 -41.33
CA ALA A 140 -10.06 39.72 -41.26
C ALA A 140 -8.96 40.68 -41.77
N ASP A 141 -7.69 40.24 -41.77
CA ASP A 141 -6.56 41.08 -42.13
C ASP A 141 -6.29 41.15 -43.64
N ASP A 142 -6.81 40.20 -44.43
CA ASP A 142 -6.68 40.21 -45.90
C ASP A 142 -7.67 41.15 -46.61
N ILE A 143 -8.68 41.67 -45.92
CA ILE A 143 -9.63 42.64 -46.51
C ILE A 143 -9.09 44.08 -46.43
N PHE A 144 -8.18 44.39 -45.50
CA PHE A 144 -7.71 45.77 -45.30
C PHE A 144 -6.50 46.18 -46.17
N CYS A 145 -5.82 45.24 -46.82
CA CYS A 145 -4.73 45.54 -47.76
C CYS A 145 -5.22 45.99 -49.16
N GLY A 146 -6.53 45.93 -49.45
CA GLY A 146 -7.08 46.26 -50.77
C GLY A 146 -7.41 47.74 -51.04
N ILE A 147 -7.42 48.63 -50.03
CA ILE A 147 -7.96 50.00 -50.18
C ILE A 147 -6.85 51.08 -50.17
N SER A 148 -5.59 50.74 -49.88
CA SER A 148 -4.51 51.72 -49.66
C SER A 148 -3.71 52.17 -50.90
N LEU A 149 -4.30 52.16 -52.10
CA LEU A 149 -3.59 52.59 -53.33
C LEU A 149 -4.16 53.84 -54.02
N ALA A 150 -5.16 54.53 -53.46
CA ALA A 150 -5.87 55.60 -54.19
C ALA A 150 -5.57 57.06 -53.78
N THR A 151 -4.72 57.34 -52.78
CA THR A 151 -4.53 58.73 -52.30
C THR A 151 -3.06 59.15 -52.18
N ARG A 152 -2.31 59.09 -53.30
CA ARG A 152 -0.95 59.65 -53.33
C ARG A 152 -0.61 60.40 -54.62
N THR A 153 -1.43 61.35 -55.02
CA THR A 153 -1.10 62.31 -56.09
C THR A 153 -1.77 63.67 -55.89
N TYR A 154 -1.61 64.33 -54.73
CA TYR A 154 -2.04 65.74 -54.62
C TYR A 154 -1.38 66.51 -53.46
N ARG A 155 -0.05 66.59 -53.42
CA ARG A 155 0.61 67.53 -52.50
C ARG A 155 2.02 67.93 -52.93
N ASP A 156 2.17 68.38 -54.17
CA ASP A 156 3.47 68.84 -54.68
C ASP A 156 3.31 70.03 -55.65
N GLY A 157 2.78 71.16 -55.16
CA GLY A 157 2.56 72.29 -56.07
C GLY A 157 2.09 73.62 -55.49
N MET A 158 2.44 74.00 -54.26
CA MET A 158 2.07 75.32 -53.73
C MET A 158 3.12 75.85 -52.73
N ASN A 159 4.35 76.10 -53.17
CA ASN A 159 5.30 76.98 -52.46
C ASN A 159 6.39 77.46 -53.44
N ASN A 160 6.02 78.40 -54.31
CA ASN A 160 6.95 79.29 -54.96
C ASN A 160 6.20 80.57 -55.32
N GLU A 161 6.93 81.68 -55.33
CA GLU A 161 6.48 83.08 -55.37
C GLU A 161 6.24 83.65 -53.96
N GLY A 162 6.99 84.64 -53.48
CA GLY A 162 7.77 85.66 -54.20
C GLY A 162 7.29 87.03 -53.77
#